data_AF-A0A7W4KD71-F1
#
_entry.id   AF-A0A7W4KD71-F1
#
_cell.length_a   1.000
_cell.length_b   1.000
_cell.length_c   1.000
_cell.angle_alpha   90.00
_cell.angle_beta   90.00
_cell.angle_gamma   90.00
#
_symmetry.space_group_name_H-M   'P 1'
#
loop_
_entity.id
_entity.type
_entity.pdbx_description
1 polymer ?
#
loop_
_entity_poly.entity_id
_entity_poly.type
_entity_poly.pdbx_seq_one_letter_code
_entity_poly.pdbx_strand_id
1 'polypeptide(L)'
;MIVLASLVCWGLALLGHGLLQPKIRRLLHVGDGRRGMLRVMRLGLPLVALAVSARLDMPLAILVWVGTFSVGGLLAGGALAAVAVYRRGGC
;
A
#
# COMPACT_ATOMS: atom_id res chain seq x y z
N MET A 1 2.76 11.98 14.61
CA MET A 1 3.74 10.99 14.10
C MET A 1 3.12 9.62 13.81
N ILE A 2 2.28 9.08 14.70
CA ILE A 2 1.65 7.74 14.57
C ILE A 2 0.83 7.59 13.27
N VAL A 3 -0.04 8.56 12.96
CA VAL A 3 -0.88 8.55 11.74
C VAL A 3 -0.03 8.49 10.47
N LEU A 4 1.04 9.28 10.39
CA LEU A 4 1.90 9.36 9.22
C LEU A 4 2.67 8.05 9.01
N ALA A 5 3.17 7.43 10.09
CA ALA A 5 3.81 6.13 10.05
C ALA A 5 2.85 5.00 9.60
N SER A 6 1.62 4.99 10.12
CA SER A 6 0.58 4.04 9.71
C SER A 6 0.20 4.23 8.23
N LEU A 7 0.10 5.48 7.78
CA LEU A 7 -0.23 5.83 6.40
C LEU A 7 0.86 5.42 5.39
N VAL A 8 2.14 5.60 5.75
CA VAL A 8 3.26 5.11 4.94
C VAL A 8 3.26 3.57 4.90
N CYS A 9 3.03 2.89 6.02
CA CYS A 9 2.97 1.43 6.06
C CYS A 9 1.85 0.88 5.17
N TRP A 10 0.64 1.44 5.29
CA TRP A 10 -0.50 1.06 4.46
C TRP A 10 -0.30 1.39 2.98
N GLY A 11 0.24 2.57 2.68
CA GLY A 11 0.54 2.97 1.30
C GLY A 11 1.49 1.98 0.62
N LEU A 12 2.60 1.63 1.28
CA LEU A 12 3.57 0.65 0.75
C LEU A 12 2.98 -0.76 0.64
N ALA A 13 2.19 -1.20 1.62
CA ALA A 13 1.54 -2.51 1.59
C ALA A 13 0.56 -2.62 0.40
N LEU A 14 -0.24 -1.58 0.17
CA LEU A 14 -1.26 -1.54 -0.89
C LEU A 14 -0.65 -1.31 -2.28
N LEU A 15 0.40 -0.50 -2.39
CA LEU A 15 1.22 -0.41 -3.60
C LEU A 15 1.84 -1.77 -3.95
N GLY A 16 2.45 -2.43 -2.97
CA GLY A 16 3.00 -3.77 -3.16
C GLY A 16 1.95 -4.79 -3.57
N HIS A 17 0.75 -4.70 -2.99
CA HIS A 17 -0.41 -5.51 -3.37
C HIS A 17 -0.84 -5.27 -4.83
N GLY A 18 -0.95 -4.01 -5.24
CA GLY A 18 -1.30 -3.66 -6.62
C GLY A 18 -0.25 -4.13 -7.62
N LEU A 19 1.04 -4.00 -7.30
CA LEU A 19 2.14 -4.49 -8.14
C LEU A 19 2.19 -6.02 -8.25
N LEU A 20 1.71 -6.74 -7.23
CA LEU A 20 1.56 -8.19 -7.26
C LEU A 20 0.41 -8.65 -8.18
N GLN A 21 -0.56 -7.78 -8.51
CA GLN A 21 -1.64 -8.15 -9.41
C GLN A 21 -1.09 -8.41 -10.82
N PRO A 22 -1.40 -9.57 -11.43
CA PRO A 22 -0.85 -9.96 -12.74
C PRO A 22 -1.25 -9.01 -13.88
N LYS A 23 -2.32 -8.21 -13.73
CA LYS A 23 -2.74 -7.19 -14.70
C LYS A 23 -1.77 -5.99 -14.72
N ILE A 24 -1.47 -5.44 -13.54
CA ILE A 24 -0.55 -4.30 -13.38
C ILE A 24 0.88 -4.74 -13.65
N ARG A 25 1.22 -5.95 -13.22
CA ARG A 25 2.54 -6.52 -13.43
C ARG A 25 2.91 -6.68 -14.90
N ARG A 26 1.94 -7.09 -15.74
CA ARG A 26 2.07 -7.11 -17.21
C ARG A 26 2.20 -5.70 -17.79
N LEU A 27 1.44 -4.74 -17.27
CA LEU A 27 1.51 -3.34 -17.69
C LEU A 27 2.88 -2.71 -17.42
N LEU A 28 3.53 -3.09 -16.31
CA LEU A 28 4.77 -2.49 -15.81
C LEU A 28 6.04 -3.32 -16.05
N HIS A 29 5.96 -4.48 -16.71
CA HIS A 29 7.10 -5.38 -16.94
C HIS A 29 7.93 -5.67 -15.68
N VAL A 30 7.27 -5.84 -14.53
CA VAL A 30 7.98 -6.04 -13.25
C VAL A 30 8.51 -7.48 -13.16
N GLY A 31 9.84 -7.63 -13.18
CA GLY A 31 10.55 -8.91 -13.11
C GLY A 31 10.22 -9.76 -11.86
N ASP A 32 10.35 -11.08 -11.97
CA ASP A 32 9.93 -12.06 -10.94
C ASP A 32 10.71 -11.99 -9.63
N GLY A 33 11.93 -11.42 -9.63
CA GLY A 33 12.83 -11.41 -8.47
C GLY A 33 12.31 -10.69 -7.22
N ARG A 34 11.32 -9.78 -7.36
CA ARG A 34 10.79 -8.99 -6.22
C ARG A 34 9.54 -9.57 -5.57
N ARG A 35 9.01 -10.70 -6.07
CA ARG A 35 7.74 -11.29 -5.59
C ARG A 35 7.75 -11.70 -4.11
N GLY A 36 8.85 -12.30 -3.64
CA GLY A 36 8.97 -12.74 -2.25
C GLY A 36 8.92 -11.56 -1.29
N MET A 37 9.74 -10.54 -1.56
CA MET A 37 9.81 -9.31 -0.76
C MET A 37 8.48 -8.55 -0.72
N LEU A 38 7.76 -8.46 -1.85
CA LEU A 38 6.44 -7.83 -1.92
C LEU A 38 5.37 -8.58 -1.11
N ARG A 39 5.43 -9.93 -1.04
CA ARG A 39 4.50 -10.71 -0.19
C ARG A 39 4.79 -10.53 1.30
N VAL A 40 6.07 -10.52 1.69
CA VAL A 40 6.47 -10.32 3.08
C VAL A 40 6.08 -8.91 3.52
N MET A 41 6.35 -7.89 2.70
CA MET A 41 5.91 -6.52 2.98
C MET A 41 4.38 -6.40 3.11
N ARG A 42 3.62 -7.08 2.25
CA ARG A 42 2.14 -7.09 2.31
C ARG A 42 1.59 -7.59 3.65
N LEU A 43 2.24 -8.57 4.29
CA LEU A 43 1.79 -9.12 5.57
C LEU A 43 2.42 -8.40 6.77
N GLY A 44 3.69 -8.00 6.67
CA GLY A 44 4.41 -7.34 7.75
C GLY A 44 3.96 -5.90 7.98
N LEU A 45 3.77 -5.11 6.92
CA LEU A 45 3.45 -3.69 7.03
C LEU A 45 2.09 -3.39 7.71
N PRO A 46 1.00 -4.13 7.46
CA PRO A 46 -0.26 -3.93 8.17
C PRO A 46 -0.17 -4.26 9.66
N LEU A 47 0.63 -5.27 10.02
CA LEU A 47 0.89 -5.62 11.42
C LEU A 47 1.71 -4.53 12.12
N VAL A 48 2.71 -3.97 11.45
CA VAL A 48 3.49 -2.83 11.95
C VAL A 48 2.58 -1.61 12.12
N ALA A 49 1.70 -1.33 11.15
CA ALA A 49 0.72 -0.24 11.26
C ALA A 49 -0.24 -0.43 12.44
N LEU A 50 -0.69 -1.66 12.69
CA LEU A 50 -1.53 -2.00 13.83
C LEU A 50 -0.77 -1.83 15.15
N ALA A 51 0.48 -2.32 15.25
CA ALA A 51 1.31 -2.18 16.44
C ALA A 51 1.63 -0.71 16.77
N VAL A 52 1.84 0.12 15.75
CA VAL A 52 2.04 1.57 15.89
C VAL A 52 0.75 2.27 16.32
N SER A 53 -0.40 1.85 15.78
CA SER A 53 -1.72 2.41 16.14
C SER A 53 -2.18 1.98 17.53
N ALA A 54 -1.79 0.80 18.00
CA ALA A 54 -2.08 0.27 19.33
C ALA A 54 -1.44 1.08 20.48
N ARG A 55 -0.60 2.08 20.17
CA ARG A 55 -0.10 3.05 21.16
C ARG A 55 -1.12 4.16 21.49
N LEU A 56 -2.27 4.18 20.82
CA LEU A 56 -3.38 5.08 21.07
C LEU A 56 -4.49 4.37 21.85
N ASP A 57 -5.42 5.13 22.42
CA ASP A 57 -6.65 4.57 23.00
C ASP A 57 -7.38 3.70 21.98
N MET A 58 -7.86 2.54 22.44
CA MET A 58 -8.47 1.49 21.61
C MET A 58 -9.40 1.99 20.49
N PRO A 59 -10.41 2.88 20.74
CA PRO A 59 -11.29 3.36 19.68
C PRO A 59 -10.56 4.24 18.65
N LEU A 60 -9.60 5.03 19.11
CA LEU A 60 -8.80 5.93 18.28
C LEU A 60 -7.77 5.15 17.46
N ALA A 61 -7.20 4.07 18.02
CA ALA A 61 -6.32 3.14 17.32
C ALA A 61 -7.01 2.49 16.12
N ILE A 62 -8.25 1.98 16.30
CA ILE A 62 -9.03 1.37 15.21
C ILE A 62 -9.38 2.42 14.16
N LEU A 63 -9.86 3.59 14.58
CA LEU A 63 -10.22 4.68 13.66
C LEU A 63 -9.02 5.12 12.81
N VAL A 64 -7.84 5.28 13.42
CA VAL A 64 -6.60 5.63 12.71
C VAL A 64 -6.16 4.51 11.80
N TRP A 65 -6.21 3.26 12.24
CA TRP A 65 -5.80 2.12 11.43
C TRP A 65 -6.67 1.95 10.17
N VAL A 66 -8.00 2.04 10.31
CA VAL A 66 -8.94 1.97 9.18
C VAL A 66 -8.89 3.23 8.31
N GLY A 67 -8.76 4.41 8.94
CA GLY A 67 -8.65 5.68 8.21
C GLY A 67 -7.40 5.72 7.33
N THR A 68 -6.25 5.30 7.89
CA THR A 68 -4.98 5.25 7.13
C THR A 68 -4.97 4.15 6.07
N PHE A 69 -5.69 3.03 6.29
CA PHE A 69 -5.95 2.05 5.24
C PHE A 69 -6.69 2.67 4.04
N SER A 70 -7.78 3.39 4.29
CA SER A 70 -8.61 3.97 3.24
C SER A 70 -7.85 5.04 2.44
N VAL A 71 -7.18 5.96 3.13
CA VAL A 71 -6.35 7.00 2.48
C VAL A 71 -5.17 6.38 1.74
N GLY A 72 -4.48 5.41 2.35
CA GLY A 72 -3.39 4.67 1.72
C GLY A 72 -3.84 3.93 0.45
N GLY A 73 -5.05 3.38 0.44
CA GLY A 73 -5.65 2.73 -0.71
C GLY A 73 -5.96 3.68 -1.86
N LEU A 74 -6.50 4.87 -1.54
CA LEU A 74 -6.73 5.91 -2.53
C LEU A 74 -5.41 6.40 -3.14
N LEU A 75 -4.37 6.61 -2.33
CA LEU A 75 -3.05 7.01 -2.82
C LEU A 75 -2.40 5.93 -3.69
N ALA A 76 -2.42 4.68 -3.24
CA ALA A 76 -1.87 3.56 -4.00
C ALA A 76 -2.62 3.34 -5.31
N GLY A 77 -3.95 3.36 -5.28
CA GLY A 77 -4.80 3.23 -6.46
C GLY A 77 -4.61 4.39 -7.44
N GLY A 78 -4.57 5.62 -6.94
CA GLY A 78 -4.30 6.83 -7.73
C GLY A 78 -2.94 6.80 -8.40
N ALA A 79 -1.88 6.41 -7.67
CA ALA A 79 -0.54 6.27 -8.23
C ALA A 79 -0.50 5.22 -9.35
N LEU A 80 -1.11 4.05 -9.13
CA LEU A 80 -1.17 2.99 -10.14
C LEU A 80 -2.02 3.41 -11.36
N ALA A 81 -3.12 4.12 -11.14
CA ALA A 81 -3.97 4.66 -12.20
C ALA A 81 -3.23 5.73 -13.03
N ALA A 82 -2.56 6.67 -12.38
CA ALA A 82 -1.76 7.70 -13.04
C ALA A 82 -0.66 7.09 -13.91
N VAL A 83 0.05 6.09 -13.37
CA VAL A 83 1.09 5.37 -14.12
C VAL A 83 0.48 4.59 -15.29
N ALA A 84 -0.68 3.97 -15.11
CA ALA A 84 -1.38 3.26 -16.18
C ALA A 84 -1.85 4.20 -17.30
N VAL A 85 -2.32 5.40 -16.96
CA VAL A 85 -2.71 6.44 -17.94
C VAL A 85 -1.48 6.98 -18.67
N TYR A 86 -0.42 7.35 -17.95
CA TYR A 86 0.83 7.83 -18.55
C TYR A 86 1.41 6.83 -19.57
N ARG A 87 1.39 5.54 -19.24
CA ARG A 87 1.84 4.47 -20.15
C ARG A 87 0.92 4.24 -21.36
N ARG A 88 -0.35 4.63 -21.29
CA ARG A 88 -1.33 4.50 -22.39
C ARG A 88 -1.39 5.72 -23.32
N GLY A 89 -1.13 6.91 -22.80
CA GLY A 89 -1.17 8.18 -23.55
C GLY A 89 0.16 8.60 -24.19
N GLY A 90 1.24 7.85 -23.97
CA GLY A 90 2.56 8.11 -24.55
C GLY A 90 2.87 7.36 -25.85
N CYS A 91 1.83 6.99 -26.63
CA CYS A 91 1.98 6.52 -28.01
C CYS A 91 1.75 7.67 -28.99
#